data_AF-A0A955R0Y4-F1
#
_entry.id   AF-A0A955R0Y4-F1
#
_cell.length_a   1.000
_cell.length_b   1.000
_cell.length_c   1.000
_cell.angle_alpha   90.00
_cell.angle_beta   90.00
_cell.angle_gamma   90.00
#
_symmetry.space_group_name_H-M   'P 1'
#
loop_
_entity.id
_entity.type
_entity.pdbx_description
1 polymer ?
#
loop_
_entity_poly.entity_id
_entity_poly.type
_entity_poly.pdbx_seq_one_letter_code
_entity_poly.pdbx_strand_id
1 'polypeptide(L)'
;MIKVRVSQIFSPQVEDVVAAKKALDDGTEFAAAVSQYSTCPSKEAQGDLGWMPEENAQGLLGQAVSEEDIGKILGPIHSPYGYHILKITEIELDMPDGPFTRDTLMTEVNQQLPEVHTLLFKKFHIGMPVGGYKPGETVHSVAEAHSKSVTEILALINHEMGDKGLPTISPEDLKAKMNSADPNLKILDIRERWEYDIAKFEGAEFITRENCESILDSLKPTNEIVLIDWKGDRGPSFQKYLAQRGLHNTHTLAGGIDAWADRIDPSVARYEIDEEDEDYRYEDIFEDPQS
;
A
#
# COMPACT_ATOMS: atom_id res chain seq x y z
N MET A 1 -0.76 5.89 -1.61
CA MET A 1 0.33 6.88 -1.32
C MET A 1 -0.16 8.29 -1.66
N ILE A 2 0.19 9.35 -0.93
CA ILE A 2 -0.24 10.72 -1.32
C ILE A 2 0.78 11.31 -2.30
N LYS A 3 0.31 11.68 -3.50
CA LYS A 3 1.09 12.40 -4.51
C LYS A 3 0.54 13.82 -4.63
N VAL A 4 1.44 14.78 -4.69
CA VAL A 4 1.11 16.20 -4.79
C VAL A 4 1.75 16.76 -6.04
N ARG A 5 1.00 17.56 -6.80
CA ARG A 5 1.52 18.31 -7.94
C ARG A 5 1.59 19.78 -7.58
N VAL A 6 2.76 20.38 -7.79
CA VAL A 6 3.02 21.78 -7.42
C VAL A 6 3.56 22.52 -8.64
N SER A 7 3.11 23.75 -8.84
CA SER A 7 3.71 24.69 -9.79
C SER A 7 4.44 25.80 -9.05
N GLN A 8 5.51 26.32 -9.65
CA GLN A 8 6.33 27.36 -9.05
C GLN A 8 6.59 28.57 -9.97
N ILE A 9 6.72 29.74 -9.33
CA ILE A 9 7.43 30.90 -9.86
C ILE A 9 8.73 31.02 -9.06
N PHE A 10 9.86 31.04 -9.74
CA PHE A 10 11.17 31.16 -9.08
C PHE A 10 11.97 32.30 -9.70
N SER A 11 12.59 33.13 -8.87
CA SER A 11 13.63 34.06 -9.30
C SER A 11 14.72 34.18 -8.23
N PRO A 12 16.00 34.35 -8.61
CA PRO A 12 17.06 34.70 -7.66
C PRO A 12 16.89 36.12 -7.08
N GLN A 13 16.03 36.97 -7.67
CA GLN A 13 15.78 38.33 -7.24
C GLN A 13 14.47 38.42 -6.46
N VAL A 14 14.50 39.03 -5.28
CA VAL A 14 13.31 39.17 -4.42
C VAL A 14 12.27 40.09 -5.06
N GLU A 15 12.72 41.08 -5.82
CA GLU A 15 11.87 42.07 -6.51
C GLU A 15 10.93 41.41 -7.51
N ASP A 16 11.41 40.42 -8.27
CA ASP A 16 10.62 39.69 -9.26
C ASP A 16 9.50 38.89 -8.60
N VAL A 17 9.82 38.20 -7.49
CA VAL A 17 8.86 37.36 -6.79
C VAL A 17 7.83 38.21 -6.03
N VAL A 18 8.24 39.35 -5.47
CA VAL A 18 7.30 40.32 -4.87
C VAL A 18 6.37 40.91 -5.94
N ALA A 19 6.89 41.25 -7.12
CA ALA A 19 6.07 41.72 -8.24
C ALA A 19 5.11 40.64 -8.73
N ALA A 20 5.57 39.38 -8.83
CA ALA A 20 4.74 38.24 -9.18
C ALA A 20 3.61 38.03 -8.16
N LYS A 21 3.91 38.08 -6.85
CA LYS A 21 2.90 37.93 -5.79
C LYS A 21 1.83 39.01 -5.89
N LYS A 22 2.24 40.26 -6.11
CA LYS A 22 1.31 41.37 -6.30
C LYS A 22 0.41 41.15 -7.52
N ALA A 23 0.98 40.74 -8.65
CA ALA A 23 0.20 40.45 -9.86
C ALA A 23 -0.82 39.33 -9.64
N LEU A 24 -0.45 38.27 -8.90
CA LEU A 24 -1.36 37.18 -8.52
C LEU A 24 -2.48 37.66 -7.61
N ASP A 25 -2.17 38.51 -6.63
CA ASP A 25 -3.17 39.11 -5.72
C ASP A 25 -4.13 40.06 -6.44
N ASP A 26 -3.66 40.71 -7.50
CA ASP A 26 -4.46 41.55 -8.40
C ASP A 26 -5.28 40.71 -9.42
N GLY A 27 -5.21 39.38 -9.36
CA GLY A 27 -6.00 38.44 -10.18
C GLY A 27 -5.35 37.97 -11.47
N THR A 28 -4.03 38.15 -11.62
CA THR A 28 -3.28 37.59 -12.76
C THR A 28 -3.27 36.06 -12.69
N GLU A 29 -3.51 35.40 -13.81
CA GLU A 29 -3.40 33.94 -13.91
C GLU A 29 -1.98 33.45 -13.59
N PHE A 30 -1.87 32.34 -12.85
CA PHE A 30 -0.58 31.83 -12.39
C PHE A 30 0.39 31.55 -13.53
N ALA A 31 -0.08 30.94 -14.62
CA ALA A 31 0.75 30.68 -15.81
C ALA A 31 1.28 31.96 -16.49
N ALA A 32 0.50 33.05 -16.44
CA ALA A 32 0.93 34.34 -16.96
C ALA A 32 2.02 34.96 -16.07
N ALA A 33 1.84 34.88 -14.75
CA ALA A 33 2.86 35.31 -13.79
C ALA A 33 4.16 34.47 -13.92
N VAL A 34 4.06 33.16 -14.12
CA VAL A 34 5.23 32.31 -14.41
C VAL A 34 5.96 32.78 -15.66
N SER A 35 5.23 33.01 -16.76
CA SER A 35 5.83 33.43 -18.04
C SER A 35 6.57 34.77 -17.93
N GLN A 36 6.08 35.66 -17.06
CA GLN A 36 6.62 37.00 -16.89
C GLN A 36 7.78 37.08 -15.89
N TYR A 37 7.69 36.37 -14.77
CA TYR A 37 8.58 36.57 -13.62
C TYR A 37 9.49 35.37 -13.29
N SER A 38 9.21 34.17 -13.83
CA SER A 38 9.98 32.97 -13.48
C SER A 38 11.25 32.83 -14.32
N THR A 39 12.38 32.60 -13.67
CA THR A 39 13.67 32.29 -14.30
C THR A 39 13.99 30.79 -14.31
N CYS A 40 13.15 29.95 -13.69
CA CYS A 40 13.33 28.50 -13.68
C CYS A 40 13.01 27.88 -15.05
N PRO A 41 13.74 26.85 -15.51
CA PRO A 41 13.39 26.08 -16.71
C PRO A 41 11.95 25.53 -16.71
N SER A 42 11.36 25.27 -15.54
CA SER A 42 9.96 24.82 -15.43
C SER A 42 8.96 25.80 -16.02
N LYS A 43 9.34 27.06 -16.31
CA LYS A 43 8.50 28.03 -17.02
C LYS A 43 7.96 27.51 -18.36
N GLU A 44 8.70 26.63 -19.04
CA GLU A 44 8.26 26.01 -20.30
C GLU A 44 7.04 25.09 -20.09
N ALA A 45 6.90 24.53 -18.90
CA ALA A 45 5.76 23.76 -18.43
C ALA A 45 4.86 24.60 -17.51
N GLN A 46 4.79 25.92 -17.71
CA GLN A 46 3.97 26.84 -16.89
C GLN A 46 4.28 26.79 -15.39
N GLY A 47 5.52 26.43 -15.04
CA GLY A 47 6.01 26.39 -13.67
C GLY A 47 5.84 25.03 -13.01
N ASP A 48 5.21 24.06 -13.68
CA ASP A 48 4.94 22.72 -13.16
C ASP A 48 6.22 21.99 -12.75
N LEU A 49 6.21 21.44 -11.52
CA LEU A 49 7.28 20.61 -10.97
C LEU A 49 7.00 19.11 -11.11
N GLY A 50 5.83 18.75 -11.63
CA GLY A 50 5.37 17.37 -11.71
C GLY A 50 4.86 16.83 -10.37
N TRP A 51 4.56 15.53 -10.37
CA TRP A 51 4.12 14.81 -9.19
C TRP A 51 5.28 14.50 -8.26
N MET A 52 5.08 14.73 -6.96
CA MET A 52 6.05 14.38 -5.92
C MET A 52 5.36 13.74 -4.71
N PRO A 53 6.07 12.92 -3.93
CA PRO A 53 5.59 12.44 -2.64
C PRO A 53 5.19 13.60 -1.71
N GLU A 54 4.20 13.37 -0.85
CA GLU A 54 3.74 14.36 0.13
C GLU A 54 4.87 14.92 1.00
N GLU A 55 5.81 14.08 1.46
CA GLU A 55 6.97 14.49 2.25
C GLU A 55 7.83 15.54 1.52
N ASN A 56 8.02 15.38 0.21
CA ASN A 56 8.77 16.32 -0.61
C ASN A 56 7.99 17.63 -0.78
N ALA A 57 6.67 17.53 -0.99
CA ALA A 57 5.81 18.70 -1.05
C ALA A 57 5.80 19.47 0.28
N GLN A 58 5.69 18.76 1.41
CA GLN A 58 5.75 19.35 2.75
C GLN A 58 7.09 20.03 3.00
N GLY A 59 8.20 19.41 2.58
CA GLY A 59 9.53 20.01 2.67
C GLY A 59 9.66 21.32 1.87
N LEU A 60 9.00 21.42 0.72
CA LEU A 60 8.98 22.64 -0.10
C LEU A 60 8.03 23.71 0.44
N LEU A 61 6.86 23.31 0.92
CA LEU A 61 5.77 24.20 1.32
C LEU A 61 5.88 24.65 2.79
N GLY A 62 6.62 23.90 3.62
CA GLY A 62 6.79 24.14 5.05
C GLY A 62 5.55 23.78 5.90
N GLN A 63 4.55 23.14 5.30
CA GLN A 63 3.32 22.71 5.97
C GLN A 63 2.78 21.43 5.32
N ALA A 64 1.99 20.67 6.08
CA ALA A 64 1.23 19.54 5.53
C ALA A 64 0.23 20.05 4.48
N VAL A 65 -0.09 19.18 3.52
CA VAL A 65 -1.01 19.50 2.41
C VAL A 65 -2.29 18.70 2.53
N SER A 66 -3.43 19.35 2.28
CA SER A 66 -4.73 18.70 2.17
C SER A 66 -5.42 19.09 0.86
N GLU A 67 -6.45 18.36 0.46
CA GLU A 67 -7.25 18.68 -0.74
C GLU A 67 -7.82 20.12 -0.71
N GLU A 68 -8.03 20.69 0.48
CA GLU A 68 -8.46 22.09 0.66
C GLU A 68 -7.38 23.12 0.26
N ASP A 69 -6.13 22.68 0.16
CA ASP A 69 -5.00 23.51 -0.27
C ASP A 69 -4.86 23.58 -1.79
N ILE A 70 -5.63 22.80 -2.55
CA ILE A 70 -5.61 22.85 -4.02
C ILE A 70 -5.99 24.27 -4.48
N GLY A 71 -5.12 24.84 -5.30
CA GLY A 71 -5.23 26.21 -5.80
C GLY A 71 -4.64 27.28 -4.88
N LYS A 72 -4.28 26.96 -3.62
CA LYS A 72 -3.62 27.92 -2.73
C LYS A 72 -2.24 28.31 -3.24
N ILE A 73 -1.95 29.60 -3.13
CA ILE A 73 -0.67 30.20 -3.51
C ILE A 73 0.11 30.50 -2.23
N LEU A 74 1.31 29.96 -2.12
CA LEU A 74 2.17 29.98 -0.95
C LEU A 74 3.49 30.72 -1.28
N GLY A 75 3.97 31.49 -0.31
CA GLY A 75 5.19 32.29 -0.44
C GLY A 75 4.96 33.81 -0.54
N PRO A 76 6.03 34.59 -0.75
CA PRO A 76 7.38 34.15 -1.15
C PRO A 76 8.11 33.30 -0.10
N ILE A 77 8.74 32.20 -0.54
CA ILE A 77 9.57 31.29 0.27
C ILE A 77 11.02 31.47 -0.14
N HIS A 78 11.93 31.61 0.83
CA HIS A 78 13.36 31.75 0.57
C HIS A 78 14.06 30.39 0.62
N SER A 79 14.89 30.10 -0.38
CA SER A 79 15.77 28.93 -0.46
C SER A 79 17.21 29.36 -0.72
N PRO A 80 18.20 28.47 -0.61
CA PRO A 80 19.59 28.78 -0.96
C PRO A 80 19.79 29.24 -2.42
N TYR A 81 18.84 28.94 -3.31
CA TYR A 81 18.93 29.25 -4.73
C TYR A 81 18.18 30.54 -5.12
N GLY A 82 17.30 31.06 -4.26
CA GLY A 82 16.50 32.24 -4.54
C GLY A 82 15.15 32.23 -3.84
N TYR A 83 14.15 32.81 -4.49
CA TYR A 83 12.80 32.98 -3.95
C TYR A 83 11.78 32.22 -4.79
N HIS A 84 10.81 31.60 -4.11
CA HIS A 84 9.78 30.77 -4.72
C HIS A 84 8.38 31.27 -4.34
N ILE A 85 7.45 31.24 -5.29
CA ILE A 85 6.00 31.19 -5.01
C ILE A 85 5.52 29.85 -5.52
N LEU A 86 4.85 29.10 -4.66
CA LEU A 86 4.34 27.76 -4.96
C LEU A 86 2.82 27.80 -5.07
N LYS A 87 2.26 27.00 -5.96
CA LYS A 87 0.82 26.75 -6.07
C LYS A 87 0.60 25.24 -6.09
N ILE A 88 -0.22 24.74 -5.18
CA ILE A 88 -0.66 23.34 -5.22
C ILE A 88 -1.69 23.25 -6.34
N THR A 89 -1.41 22.44 -7.37
CA THR A 89 -2.29 22.32 -8.54
C THR A 89 -3.23 21.14 -8.42
N GLU A 90 -2.72 20.01 -7.92
CA GLU A 90 -3.47 18.76 -7.80
C GLU A 90 -2.94 17.98 -6.60
N ILE A 91 -3.81 17.20 -5.97
CA ILE A 91 -3.45 16.18 -4.99
C ILE A 91 -4.13 14.90 -5.44
N GLU A 92 -3.34 13.84 -5.56
CA GLU A 92 -3.80 12.50 -5.88
C GLU A 92 -3.62 11.64 -4.63
N LEU A 93 -4.75 11.22 -4.07
CA LEU A 93 -4.79 10.21 -3.03
C LEU A 93 -4.85 8.87 -3.74
N ASP A 94 -3.71 8.18 -3.83
CA ASP A 94 -3.72 6.78 -4.22
C ASP A 94 -4.30 5.98 -3.04
N MET A 95 -5.57 5.61 -3.23
CA MET A 95 -6.43 4.95 -2.25
C MET A 95 -6.36 3.45 -2.50
N PRO A 96 -6.13 2.64 -1.46
CA PRO A 96 -6.00 1.20 -1.60
C PRO A 96 -7.30 0.60 -2.13
N ASP A 97 -7.17 -0.26 -3.13
CA ASP A 97 -8.28 -0.99 -3.74
C ASP A 97 -9.07 -1.77 -2.68
N GLY A 98 -10.40 -1.75 -2.79
CA GLY A 98 -11.26 -2.54 -1.93
C GLY A 98 -12.67 -1.99 -1.76
N PRO A 99 -13.53 -2.71 -1.00
CA PRO A 99 -14.93 -2.35 -0.84
C PRO A 99 -15.14 -1.12 0.07
N PHE A 100 -14.19 -0.81 0.95
CA PHE A 100 -14.28 0.34 1.84
C PHE A 100 -13.55 1.56 1.27
N THR A 101 -14.13 2.71 1.53
CA THR A 101 -13.64 4.03 1.12
C THR A 101 -13.58 4.95 2.33
N ARG A 102 -12.98 6.14 2.17
CA ARG A 102 -12.88 7.13 3.25
C ARG A 102 -14.24 7.52 3.85
N ASP A 103 -15.30 7.47 3.04
CA ASP A 103 -16.65 7.86 3.44
C ASP A 103 -17.49 6.68 3.95
N THR A 104 -16.95 5.46 3.91
CA THR A 104 -17.63 4.28 4.47
C THR A 104 -17.84 4.47 5.97
N LEU A 105 -19.06 4.19 6.43
CA LEU A 105 -19.39 4.26 7.85
C LEU A 105 -18.77 3.10 8.62
N MET A 106 -18.28 3.38 9.83
CA MET A 106 -17.75 2.33 10.71
C MET A 106 -18.80 1.27 11.06
N THR A 107 -20.10 1.60 11.06
CA THR A 107 -21.17 0.58 11.17
C THR A 107 -21.11 -0.44 10.04
N GLU A 108 -20.87 0.03 8.81
CA GLU A 108 -20.80 -0.83 7.62
C GLU A 108 -19.52 -1.66 7.63
N VAL A 109 -18.39 -1.04 7.98
CA VAL A 109 -17.13 -1.76 8.16
C VAL A 109 -17.28 -2.85 9.24
N ASN A 110 -17.88 -2.54 10.39
CA ASN A 110 -18.11 -3.51 11.45
C ASN A 110 -19.05 -4.68 11.04
N GLN A 111 -19.99 -4.44 10.13
CA GLN A 111 -20.90 -5.49 9.64
C GLN A 111 -20.18 -6.48 8.71
N GLN A 112 -19.31 -5.97 7.85
CA GLN A 112 -18.57 -6.78 6.88
C GLN A 112 -17.30 -7.39 7.50
N LEU A 113 -16.66 -6.66 8.42
CA LEU A 113 -15.43 -7.01 9.14
C LEU A 113 -15.63 -6.90 10.67
N PRO A 114 -16.32 -7.84 11.34
CA PRO A 114 -16.55 -7.79 12.80
C PRO A 114 -15.28 -7.69 13.66
N GLU A 115 -14.15 -8.17 13.15
CA GLU A 115 -12.82 -8.15 13.75
C GLU A 115 -12.09 -6.80 13.59
N VAL A 116 -12.66 -5.83 12.86
CA VAL A 116 -12.05 -4.52 12.60
C VAL A 116 -11.62 -3.79 13.87
N HIS A 117 -12.38 -3.93 14.96
CA HIS A 117 -12.02 -3.34 16.25
C HIS A 117 -10.65 -3.84 16.75
N THR A 118 -10.39 -5.14 16.61
CA THR A 118 -9.11 -5.75 17.01
C THR A 118 -7.99 -5.31 16.08
N LEU A 119 -8.25 -5.22 14.77
CA LEU A 119 -7.26 -4.82 13.76
C LEU A 119 -6.82 -3.37 13.96
N LEU A 120 -7.79 -2.46 14.11
CA LEU A 120 -7.52 -1.05 14.35
C LEU A 120 -6.83 -0.82 15.70
N PHE A 121 -7.16 -1.61 16.72
CA PHE A 121 -6.46 -1.56 17.99
C PHE A 121 -5.00 -2.03 17.87
N LYS A 122 -4.76 -3.18 17.23
CA LYS A 122 -3.40 -3.73 17.08
C LYS A 122 -2.48 -2.79 16.31
N LYS A 123 -2.92 -2.29 15.14
CA LYS A 123 -2.08 -1.48 14.26
C LYS A 123 -2.07 0.00 14.62
N PHE A 124 -3.23 0.56 14.97
CA PHE A 124 -3.39 2.00 15.16
C PHE A 124 -3.68 2.43 16.60
N HIS A 125 -3.84 1.48 17.52
CA HIS A 125 -4.22 1.73 18.92
C HIS A 125 -5.59 2.39 19.07
N ILE A 126 -6.46 2.24 18.08
CA ILE A 126 -7.83 2.75 18.08
C ILE A 126 -8.75 1.68 18.69
N GLY A 127 -9.30 1.91 19.88
CA GLY A 127 -10.41 1.08 20.38
C GLY A 127 -10.35 0.53 21.81
N MET A 128 -9.33 0.83 22.63
CA MET A 128 -9.34 0.42 24.05
C MET A 128 -9.51 1.57 25.04
N PRO A 129 -10.26 1.37 26.16
CA PRO A 129 -11.01 0.17 26.51
C PRO A 129 -12.49 0.21 26.07
N VAL A 130 -13.05 1.38 25.75
CA VAL A 130 -14.41 1.58 25.20
C VAL A 130 -14.39 2.90 24.40
N GLY A 131 -14.92 2.90 23.17
CA GLY A 131 -15.19 4.14 22.42
C GLY A 131 -14.04 4.66 21.55
N GLY A 132 -13.39 3.80 20.76
CA GLY A 132 -12.45 4.27 19.73
C GLY A 132 -13.13 5.08 18.62
N TYR A 133 -14.36 4.71 18.28
CA TYR A 133 -15.20 5.41 17.30
C TYR A 133 -16.68 5.05 17.51
N LYS A 134 -17.58 5.94 17.09
CA LYS A 134 -19.02 5.73 17.10
C LYS A 134 -19.46 5.04 15.79
N PRO A 135 -20.55 4.27 15.80
CA PRO A 135 -21.03 3.58 14.60
C PRO A 135 -21.31 4.52 13.40
N GLY A 136 -21.73 5.76 13.67
CA GLY A 136 -22.02 6.75 12.62
C GLY A 136 -20.82 7.57 12.13
N GLU A 137 -19.62 7.31 12.63
CA GLU A 137 -18.39 7.94 12.12
C GLU A 137 -17.93 7.25 10.83
N THR A 138 -17.29 8.01 9.94
CA THR A 138 -16.69 7.46 8.71
C THR A 138 -15.26 7.01 8.98
N VAL A 139 -14.69 6.16 8.11
CA VAL A 139 -13.27 5.80 8.19
C VAL A 139 -12.38 7.06 8.23
N HIS A 140 -12.73 8.07 7.43
CA HIS A 140 -12.04 9.36 7.43
C HIS A 140 -12.10 10.09 8.78
N SER A 141 -13.29 10.25 9.36
CA SER A 141 -13.43 10.99 10.62
C SER A 141 -12.73 10.27 11.77
N VAL A 142 -12.71 8.93 11.75
CA VAL A 142 -11.95 8.13 12.72
C VAL A 142 -10.45 8.31 12.51
N ALA A 143 -9.96 8.28 11.27
CA ALA A 143 -8.55 8.53 10.98
C ALA A 143 -8.12 9.91 11.50
N GLU A 144 -8.89 10.95 11.20
CA GLU A 144 -8.64 12.33 11.62
C GLU A 144 -8.65 12.48 13.15
N ALA A 145 -9.67 11.94 13.83
CA ALA A 145 -9.81 12.02 15.28
C ALA A 145 -8.64 11.40 16.06
N HIS A 146 -7.96 10.43 15.45
CA HIS A 146 -6.80 9.73 16.02
C HIS A 146 -5.46 10.15 15.41
N SER A 147 -5.45 11.18 14.56
CA SER A 147 -4.24 11.66 13.85
C SER A 147 -3.52 10.53 13.10
N LYS A 148 -4.29 9.67 12.42
CA LYS A 148 -3.80 8.55 11.60
C LYS A 148 -4.10 8.78 10.14
N SER A 149 -3.33 8.14 9.26
CA SER A 149 -3.58 8.18 7.82
C SER A 149 -4.85 7.38 7.47
N VAL A 150 -5.80 8.03 6.81
CA VAL A 150 -7.00 7.36 6.30
C VAL A 150 -6.64 6.28 5.28
N THR A 151 -5.60 6.52 4.48
CA THR A 151 -5.10 5.58 3.46
C THR A 151 -4.54 4.32 4.10
N GLU A 152 -3.78 4.43 5.18
CA GLU A 152 -3.23 3.27 5.90
C GLU A 152 -4.33 2.45 6.59
N ILE A 153 -5.32 3.13 7.18
CA ILE A 153 -6.47 2.47 7.79
C ILE A 153 -7.24 1.70 6.71
N LEU A 154 -7.54 2.34 5.59
CA LEU A 154 -8.22 1.71 4.47
C LEU A 154 -7.42 0.53 3.92
N ALA A 155 -6.10 0.65 3.81
CA ALA A 155 -5.24 -0.43 3.33
C ALA A 155 -5.36 -1.64 4.24
N LEU A 156 -5.31 -1.44 5.57
CA LEU A 156 -5.49 -2.53 6.54
C LEU A 156 -6.88 -3.20 6.40
N ILE A 157 -7.96 -2.43 6.43
CA ILE A 157 -9.31 -3.01 6.48
C ILE A 157 -9.75 -3.60 5.13
N ASN A 158 -9.30 -3.05 4.01
CA ASN A 158 -9.57 -3.59 2.68
C ASN A 158 -8.71 -4.83 2.40
N HIS A 159 -7.47 -4.87 2.88
CA HIS A 159 -6.64 -6.06 2.82
C HIS A 159 -7.33 -7.22 3.54
N GLU A 160 -7.68 -7.03 4.81
CA GLU A 160 -8.34 -8.07 5.60
C GLU A 160 -9.67 -8.52 4.98
N MET A 161 -10.49 -7.58 4.49
CA MET A 161 -11.73 -7.92 3.81
C MET A 161 -11.52 -8.71 2.53
N GLY A 162 -10.48 -8.37 1.76
CA GLY A 162 -10.15 -9.10 0.55
C GLY A 162 -9.68 -10.52 0.85
N ASP A 163 -9.18 -10.77 2.05
CA ASP A 163 -8.69 -12.08 2.48
C ASP A 163 -9.82 -12.93 3.06
N LYS A 164 -10.85 -12.27 3.59
CA LYS A 164 -12.04 -12.90 4.15
C LYS A 164 -12.88 -13.59 3.06
N GLY A 165 -12.81 -14.92 3.05
CA GLY A 165 -13.56 -15.78 2.14
C GLY A 165 -12.69 -16.43 1.05
N LEU A 166 -11.38 -16.16 1.04
CA LEU A 166 -10.47 -16.94 0.21
C LEU A 166 -10.31 -18.36 0.77
N PRO A 167 -10.26 -19.38 -0.10
CA PRO A 167 -10.14 -20.75 0.36
C PRO A 167 -8.85 -20.98 1.14
N THR A 168 -8.96 -21.66 2.28
CA THR A 168 -7.82 -22.12 3.08
C THR A 168 -7.86 -23.65 3.21
N ILE A 169 -6.72 -24.28 3.40
CA ILE A 169 -6.60 -25.71 3.70
C ILE A 169 -5.93 -25.92 5.05
N SER A 170 -6.42 -26.85 5.87
CA SER A 170 -5.78 -27.19 7.14
C SER A 170 -4.48 -27.98 6.92
N PRO A 171 -3.50 -27.92 7.84
CA PRO A 171 -2.31 -28.77 7.77
C PRO A 171 -2.64 -30.27 7.68
N GLU A 172 -3.66 -30.72 8.40
CA GLU A 172 -4.10 -32.11 8.42
C GLU A 172 -4.67 -32.55 7.06
N ASP A 173 -5.52 -31.73 6.45
CA ASP A 173 -6.11 -32.00 5.14
C ASP A 173 -5.05 -31.96 4.03
N LEU A 174 -4.12 -31.01 4.10
CA LEU A 174 -2.99 -30.96 3.16
C LEU A 174 -2.13 -32.22 3.27
N LYS A 175 -1.80 -32.67 4.50
CA LYS A 175 -1.05 -33.90 4.70
C LYS A 175 -1.77 -35.12 4.14
N ALA A 176 -3.09 -35.20 4.32
CA ALA A 176 -3.90 -36.27 3.74
C ALA A 176 -3.84 -36.28 2.20
N LYS A 177 -3.91 -35.12 1.55
CA LYS A 177 -3.78 -34.99 0.09
C LYS A 177 -2.36 -35.30 -0.41
N MET A 178 -1.33 -34.90 0.31
CA MET A 178 0.06 -35.27 -0.02
C MET A 178 0.24 -36.79 0.01
N ASN A 179 -0.36 -37.47 0.99
CA ASN A 179 -0.31 -38.93 1.11
C ASN A 179 -1.06 -39.66 -0.02
N SER A 180 -2.08 -39.05 -0.62
CA SER A 180 -2.77 -39.62 -1.79
C SER A 180 -2.00 -39.46 -3.10
N ALA A 181 -0.90 -38.71 -3.10
CA ALA A 181 -0.05 -38.44 -4.26
C ALA A 181 -0.85 -37.97 -5.49
N ASP A 182 -1.81 -37.05 -5.27
CA ASP A 182 -2.61 -36.49 -6.36
C ASP A 182 -1.72 -35.66 -7.30
N PRO A 183 -1.58 -36.03 -8.59
CA PRO A 183 -0.74 -35.30 -9.53
C PRO A 183 -1.27 -33.89 -9.87
N ASN A 184 -2.53 -33.59 -9.54
CA ASN A 184 -3.11 -32.26 -9.74
C ASN A 184 -2.80 -31.29 -8.61
N LEU A 185 -2.36 -31.78 -7.44
CA LEU A 185 -1.95 -30.95 -6.32
C LEU A 185 -0.61 -30.28 -6.65
N LYS A 186 -0.57 -28.96 -6.54
CA LYS A 186 0.62 -28.11 -6.70
C LYS A 186 0.83 -27.33 -5.42
N ILE A 187 1.98 -27.52 -4.78
CA ILE A 187 2.33 -26.80 -3.56
C ILE A 187 3.40 -25.78 -3.93
N LEU A 188 3.14 -24.51 -3.68
CA LEU A 188 4.03 -23.40 -4.03
C LEU A 188 4.46 -22.68 -2.76
N ASP A 189 5.76 -22.54 -2.57
CA ASP A 189 6.34 -21.80 -1.45
C ASP A 189 6.65 -20.38 -1.91
N ILE A 190 5.92 -19.41 -1.35
CA ILE A 190 5.95 -17.99 -1.73
C ILE A 190 6.72 -17.12 -0.72
N ARG A 191 7.51 -17.76 0.16
CA ARG A 191 8.31 -17.09 1.18
C ARG A 191 9.60 -16.50 0.61
N GLU A 192 10.32 -15.77 1.44
CA GLU A 192 11.64 -15.27 1.06
C GLU A 192 12.69 -16.38 1.05
N ARG A 193 13.79 -16.10 0.35
CA ARG A 193 14.90 -17.04 0.25
C ARG A 193 15.46 -17.43 1.62
N TRP A 194 15.63 -16.47 2.53
CA TRP A 194 16.18 -16.73 3.84
C TRP A 194 15.23 -17.57 4.71
N GLU A 195 13.91 -17.33 4.63
CA GLU A 195 12.88 -18.14 5.29
C GLU A 195 12.90 -19.60 4.80
N TYR A 196 12.99 -19.76 3.47
CA TYR A 196 13.10 -21.06 2.82
C TYR A 196 14.39 -21.80 3.22
N ASP A 197 15.50 -21.06 3.36
CA ASP A 197 16.79 -21.64 3.77
C ASP A 197 16.79 -22.11 5.23
N ILE A 198 16.00 -21.48 6.11
CA ILE A 198 15.81 -21.92 7.50
C ILE A 198 14.94 -23.18 7.55
N ALA A 199 13.80 -23.16 6.86
CA ALA A 199 12.79 -24.20 6.95
C ALA A 199 12.30 -24.55 5.54
N LYS A 200 12.49 -25.79 5.10
CA LYS A 200 12.02 -26.27 3.79
C LYS A 200 10.73 -27.04 3.94
N PHE A 201 9.75 -26.72 3.09
CA PHE A 201 8.53 -27.50 2.98
C PHE A 201 8.72 -28.62 1.94
N GLU A 202 8.70 -29.89 2.38
CA GLU A 202 8.91 -31.01 1.48
C GLU A 202 7.78 -31.11 0.45
N GLY A 203 8.14 -31.23 -0.83
CA GLY A 203 7.18 -31.32 -1.94
C GLY A 203 6.64 -29.98 -2.44
N ALA A 204 7.02 -28.86 -1.82
CA ALA A 204 6.73 -27.53 -2.33
C ALA A 204 7.75 -27.09 -3.39
N GLU A 205 7.27 -26.44 -4.44
CA GLU A 205 8.10 -25.75 -5.43
C GLU A 205 8.33 -24.30 -4.97
N PHE A 206 9.60 -23.93 -4.79
CA PHE A 206 9.97 -22.62 -4.29
C PHE A 206 9.91 -21.56 -5.40
N ILE A 207 9.06 -20.55 -5.20
CA ILE A 207 8.90 -19.43 -6.13
C ILE A 207 9.91 -18.35 -5.81
N THR A 208 10.61 -17.92 -6.86
CA THR A 208 11.56 -16.82 -6.88
C THR A 208 11.20 -15.91 -8.03
N ARG A 209 11.73 -14.69 -8.03
CA ARG A 209 11.55 -13.76 -9.15
C ARG A 209 12.01 -14.36 -10.49
N GLU A 210 13.11 -15.12 -10.48
CA GLU A 210 13.71 -15.68 -11.69
C GLU A 210 12.90 -16.84 -12.29
N ASN A 211 12.19 -17.62 -11.47
CA ASN A 211 11.44 -18.80 -11.92
C ASN A 211 9.92 -18.63 -11.90
N CYS A 212 9.40 -17.52 -11.35
CA CYS A 212 7.98 -17.27 -11.16
C CYS A 212 7.17 -17.51 -12.45
N GLU A 213 7.49 -16.79 -13.54
CA GLU A 213 6.76 -16.94 -14.81
C GLU A 213 6.80 -18.37 -15.35
N SER A 214 7.97 -19.04 -15.29
CA SER A 214 8.10 -20.43 -15.74
C SER A 214 7.26 -21.39 -14.91
N ILE A 215 7.16 -21.18 -13.59
CA ILE A 215 6.32 -22.00 -12.70
C ILE A 215 4.86 -21.74 -13.05
N LEU A 216 4.45 -20.48 -13.14
CA LEU A 216 3.08 -20.08 -13.43
C LEU A 216 2.59 -20.60 -14.78
N ASP A 217 3.41 -20.54 -15.82
CA ASP A 217 3.10 -21.07 -17.15
C ASP A 217 2.91 -22.59 -17.17
N SER A 218 3.50 -23.30 -16.19
CA SER A 218 3.34 -24.75 -16.05
C SER A 218 2.01 -25.15 -15.37
N LEU A 219 1.37 -24.20 -14.66
CA LEU A 219 0.12 -24.42 -13.94
C LEU A 219 -1.07 -24.43 -14.91
N LYS A 220 -2.07 -25.25 -14.58
CA LYS A 220 -3.30 -25.41 -15.36
C LYS A 220 -4.50 -25.01 -14.50
N PRO A 221 -5.60 -24.51 -15.10
CA PRO A 221 -6.83 -24.21 -14.37
C PRO A 221 -7.43 -25.41 -13.61
N THR A 222 -7.06 -26.64 -13.97
CA THR A 222 -7.47 -27.87 -13.28
C THR A 222 -6.61 -28.22 -12.07
N ASN A 223 -5.46 -27.56 -11.89
CA ASN A 223 -4.62 -27.80 -10.72
C ASN A 223 -5.31 -27.30 -9.45
N GLU A 224 -5.12 -28.03 -8.36
CA GLU A 224 -5.39 -27.53 -7.01
C GLU A 224 -4.07 -26.98 -6.48
N ILE A 225 -4.01 -25.67 -6.25
CA ILE A 225 -2.80 -24.97 -5.85
C ILE A 225 -2.89 -24.66 -4.36
N VAL A 226 -1.87 -25.02 -3.60
CA VAL A 226 -1.73 -24.71 -2.17
C VAL A 226 -0.50 -23.84 -1.97
N LEU A 227 -0.72 -22.67 -1.39
CA LEU A 227 0.32 -21.69 -1.13
C LEU A 227 0.85 -21.85 0.30
N ILE A 228 2.17 -21.86 0.42
CA ILE A 228 2.91 -21.93 1.68
C ILE A 228 3.57 -20.58 1.93
N ASP A 229 3.21 -19.97 3.04
CA ASP A 229 3.86 -18.81 3.62
C ASP A 229 4.22 -19.08 5.09
N TRP A 230 4.52 -18.04 5.88
CA TRP A 230 4.85 -18.18 7.29
C TRP A 230 3.65 -18.55 8.18
N LYS A 231 2.61 -17.69 8.20
CA LYS A 231 1.46 -17.78 9.13
C LYS A 231 0.09 -17.75 8.44
N GLY A 232 0.04 -17.74 7.11
CA GLY A 232 -1.18 -17.70 6.28
C GLY A 232 -1.57 -16.30 5.80
N ASP A 233 -0.79 -15.27 6.14
CA ASP A 233 -1.14 -13.86 5.90
C ASP A 233 -0.78 -13.36 4.49
N ARG A 234 0.15 -14.04 3.79
CA ARG A 234 0.64 -13.64 2.46
C ARG A 234 -0.07 -14.37 1.33
N GLY A 235 -0.53 -15.59 1.59
CA GLY A 235 -1.25 -16.42 0.63
C GLY A 235 -2.46 -15.74 -0.04
N PRO A 236 -3.34 -15.02 0.70
CA PRO A 236 -4.51 -14.35 0.14
C PRO A 236 -4.24 -13.43 -1.07
N SER A 237 -3.23 -12.56 -0.97
CA SER A 237 -2.83 -11.66 -2.07
C SER A 237 -2.35 -12.44 -3.30
N PHE A 238 -1.58 -13.50 -3.07
CA PHE A 238 -1.10 -14.37 -4.16
C PHE A 238 -2.25 -15.22 -4.77
N GLN A 239 -3.27 -15.61 -3.99
CA GLN A 239 -4.49 -16.24 -4.53
C GLN A 239 -5.24 -15.30 -5.48
N LYS A 240 -5.38 -14.01 -5.12
CA LYS A 240 -6.00 -12.99 -6.00
C LYS A 240 -5.22 -12.83 -7.30
N TYR A 241 -3.89 -12.77 -7.21
CA TYR A 241 -3.00 -12.71 -8.37
C TYR A 241 -3.18 -13.92 -9.30
N LEU A 242 -3.19 -15.14 -8.76
CA LEU A 242 -3.46 -16.35 -9.53
C LEU A 242 -4.86 -16.37 -10.15
N ALA A 243 -5.87 -15.86 -9.44
CA ALA A 243 -7.24 -15.78 -9.93
C ALA A 243 -7.37 -14.87 -11.16
N GLN A 244 -6.62 -13.76 -11.22
CA GLN A 244 -6.56 -12.88 -12.41
C GLN A 244 -6.01 -13.60 -13.65
N ARG A 245 -5.17 -14.62 -13.45
CA ARG A 245 -4.63 -15.49 -14.50
C ARG A 245 -5.52 -16.71 -14.81
N GLY A 246 -6.73 -16.78 -14.24
CA GLY A 246 -7.69 -17.88 -14.44
C GLY A 246 -7.43 -19.12 -13.57
N LEU A 247 -6.52 -19.03 -12.58
CA LEU A 247 -6.21 -20.10 -11.64
C LEU A 247 -7.02 -19.88 -10.36
N HIS A 248 -8.26 -20.37 -10.35
CA HIS A 248 -9.22 -20.11 -9.26
C HIS A 248 -9.22 -21.17 -8.15
N ASN A 249 -8.68 -22.37 -8.40
CA ASN A 249 -8.63 -23.46 -7.42
C ASN A 249 -7.37 -23.35 -6.56
N THR A 250 -7.25 -22.24 -5.84
CA THR A 250 -6.10 -21.88 -5.02
C THR A 250 -6.51 -21.86 -3.55
N HIS A 251 -5.64 -22.36 -2.67
CA HIS A 251 -5.84 -22.37 -1.23
C HIS A 251 -4.58 -21.86 -0.53
N THR A 252 -4.75 -21.15 0.58
CA THR A 252 -3.64 -20.84 1.50
C THR A 252 -3.58 -21.88 2.62
N LEU A 253 -2.37 -22.33 2.98
CA LEU A 253 -2.20 -23.20 4.14
C LEU A 253 -2.54 -22.42 5.42
N ALA A 254 -3.57 -22.86 6.14
CA ALA A 254 -4.04 -22.19 7.34
C ALA A 254 -2.96 -22.24 8.44
N GLY A 255 -2.52 -21.07 8.89
CA GLY A 255 -1.44 -20.93 9.87
C GLY A 255 -0.03 -21.12 9.28
N GLY A 256 0.08 -21.23 7.95
CA GLY A 256 1.33 -21.34 7.20
C GLY A 256 2.24 -22.49 7.63
N ILE A 257 3.53 -22.37 7.33
CA ILE A 257 4.55 -23.35 7.71
C ILE A 257 4.73 -23.46 9.23
N ASP A 258 4.42 -22.40 9.99
CA ASP A 258 4.52 -22.44 11.46
C ASP A 258 3.52 -23.45 12.06
N ALA A 259 2.25 -23.39 11.62
CA ALA A 259 1.25 -24.36 12.04
C ALA A 259 1.54 -25.78 11.51
N TRP A 260 2.15 -25.91 10.32
CA TRP A 260 2.60 -27.20 9.82
C TRP A 260 3.67 -27.82 10.70
N ALA A 261 4.68 -27.04 11.08
CA ALA A 261 5.76 -27.50 11.94
C ALA A 261 5.23 -27.93 13.32
N ASP A 262 4.27 -27.18 13.87
CA ASP A 262 3.68 -27.50 15.17
C ASP A 262 2.81 -28.78 15.15
N ARG A 263 2.00 -28.95 14.09
CA ARG A 263 0.89 -29.92 14.10
C ARG A 263 1.16 -31.19 13.29
N ILE A 264 2.00 -31.11 12.25
CA ILE A 264 2.22 -32.18 11.27
C ILE A 264 3.66 -32.68 11.27
N ASP A 265 4.64 -31.77 11.20
CA ASP A 265 6.05 -32.14 11.11
C ASP A 265 6.95 -31.30 12.03
N PRO A 266 7.11 -31.73 13.30
CA PRO A 266 7.97 -31.05 14.27
C PRO A 266 9.46 -31.03 13.92
N SER A 267 9.89 -31.69 12.84
CA SER A 267 11.29 -31.60 12.38
C SER A 267 11.57 -30.35 11.55
N VAL A 268 10.52 -29.69 11.04
CA VAL A 268 10.63 -28.41 10.34
C VAL A 268 10.96 -27.32 11.36
N ALA A 269 12.02 -26.55 11.08
CA ALA A 269 12.43 -25.46 11.95
C ALA A 269 11.36 -24.35 12.00
N ARG A 270 11.13 -23.80 13.20
CA ARG A 270 10.27 -22.62 13.41
C ARG A 270 11.14 -21.38 13.60
N TYR A 271 10.63 -20.24 13.15
CA TYR A 271 11.31 -18.95 13.22
C TYR A 271 10.29 -17.82 13.45
N GLU A 272 10.79 -16.68 13.92
CA GLU A 272 10.01 -15.45 14.11
C GLU A 272 10.57 -14.36 13.19
N ILE A 273 9.70 -13.50 12.70
CA ILE A 273 10.03 -12.29 11.95
C ILE A 273 9.80 -11.11 12.89
N ASP A 274 10.78 -10.20 12.97
CA ASP A 274 10.61 -8.96 13.74
C ASP A 274 9.65 -8.04 12.97
N GLU A 275 8.53 -7.66 13.59
CA GLU A 275 7.49 -6.84 12.94
C GLU A 275 7.94 -5.37 12.72
N GLU A 276 9.08 -4.95 13.27
CA GLU A 276 9.65 -3.61 13.10
C GLU A 276 10.47 -3.43 11.79
N ASP A 277 10.77 -4.52 11.06
CA ASP A 277 11.46 -4.44 9.76
C ASP A 277 10.43 -4.27 8.62
N GLU A 278 10.00 -3.02 8.38
CA GLU A 278 9.01 -2.60 7.35
C GLU A 278 9.43 -2.82 5.88
N ASP A 279 10.58 -3.46 5.62
CA ASP A 279 11.17 -3.60 4.28
C ASP A 279 10.54 -4.69 3.41
N TYR A 280 9.56 -5.46 3.91
CA TYR A 280 8.96 -6.56 3.15
C TYR A 280 7.71 -6.13 2.35
N ARG A 281 7.86 -5.98 1.02
CA ARG A 281 6.75 -5.85 0.07
C ARG A 281 6.74 -7.05 -0.87
N TYR A 282 5.68 -7.85 -0.83
CA TYR A 282 5.46 -8.96 -1.78
C TYR A 282 5.39 -8.48 -3.25
N GLU A 283 5.13 -7.19 -3.44
CA GLU A 283 5.21 -6.45 -4.70
C GLU A 283 6.60 -6.61 -5.33
N ASP A 284 7.68 -6.84 -4.59
CA ASP A 284 9.04 -7.03 -5.11
C ASP A 284 9.21 -8.31 -5.96
N ILE A 285 8.32 -9.30 -5.79
CA ILE A 285 8.24 -10.48 -6.66
C ILE A 285 7.65 -10.10 -8.03
N PHE A 286 6.84 -9.04 -8.08
CA PHE A 286 6.03 -8.63 -9.22
C PHE A 286 6.49 -7.31 -9.89
N GLU A 287 7.25 -6.46 -9.20
CA GLU A 287 7.68 -5.14 -9.69
C GLU A 287 8.86 -5.23 -10.66
N ASP A 288 8.70 -4.64 -11.84
CA ASP A 288 9.77 -4.47 -12.84
C ASP A 288 10.73 -3.36 -12.37
N PRO A 289 12.08 -3.49 -12.40
CA PRO A 289 13.00 -2.47 -11.89
C PRO A 289 13.02 -1.18 -12.76
N GLN A 290 12.12 -1.07 -13.74
CA GLN A 290 12.07 -0.01 -14.75
C GLN A 290 10.68 0.64 -14.90
N SER A 291 9.88 0.72 -13.84
CA SER A 291 8.70 1.60 -13.80
C SER A 291 8.90 2.79 -12.88
#